data_AF-A0A164YA98-F1
#
_entry.id   AF-A0A164YA98-F1
#
_cell.length_a   1.000
_cell.length_b   1.000
_cell.length_c   1.000
_cell.angle_alpha   90.00
_cell.angle_beta   90.00
_cell.angle_gamma   90.00
#
_symmetry.space_group_name_H-M   'P 1'
#
loop_
_entity.id
_entity.type
_entity.pdbx_description
1 polymer ?
#
loop_
_entity_poly.entity_id
_entity_poly.type
_entity_poly.pdbx_seq_one_letter_code
_entity_poly.pdbx_strand_id
1 'polypeptide(L)'
;MSGCFVPGCTTRVETLELENRTLFSFPKDENRLLAWKKALPPDAVITKSSKVCDLHFEDDAIVRSRVSIVDGKPTSVVVRPVLKPGAVPTRFQSIVYL
;
A
#
# COMPACT_ATOMS: atom_id res chain seq x y z
N MET A 1 -5.63 10.74 -12.72
CA MET A 1 -5.22 9.54 -11.95
C MET A 1 -4.53 10.00 -10.67
N SER A 2 -4.93 9.48 -9.51
CA SER A 2 -4.21 9.73 -8.25
C SER A 2 -3.04 8.75 -8.15
N GLY A 3 -1.82 9.24 -8.37
CA GLY A 3 -0.60 8.46 -8.22
C GLY A 3 -0.28 8.11 -6.77
N CYS A 4 0.78 7.33 -6.56
CA CYS A 4 1.30 7.07 -5.23
C CYS A 4 1.70 8.38 -4.52
N PHE A 5 1.40 8.47 -3.23
CA PHE A 5 1.69 9.62 -2.35
C PHE A 5 3.18 9.77 -2.04
N VAL A 6 3.95 8.68 -2.11
CA VAL A 6 5.38 8.70 -1.79
C VAL A 6 6.13 9.50 -2.85
N PRO A 7 6.86 10.57 -2.48
CA PRO A 7 7.67 11.35 -3.40
C PRO A 7 8.65 10.46 -4.18
N GLY A 8 8.87 10.80 -5.46
CA GLY A 8 9.77 10.06 -6.36
C GLY A 8 9.36 8.61 -6.70
N CYS A 9 8.18 8.15 -6.26
CA CYS A 9 7.69 6.83 -6.66
C CYS A 9 7.42 6.79 -8.17
N THR A 10 8.16 5.92 -8.87
CA THR A 10 8.10 5.76 -10.33
C THR A 10 6.80 5.14 -10.84
N THR A 11 5.94 4.61 -9.95
CA THR A 11 4.56 4.18 -10.31
C THR A 11 3.65 5.35 -10.71
N ARG A 12 4.16 6.59 -10.65
CA ARG A 12 3.49 7.79 -11.19
C ARG A 12 3.63 7.92 -12.71
N VAL A 13 4.52 7.16 -13.36
CA VAL A 13 4.86 7.33 -14.78
C VAL A 13 3.88 6.52 -15.65
N GLU A 14 3.23 7.23 -16.59
CA GLU A 14 2.18 6.77 -17.53
C GLU A 14 2.60 5.63 -18.49
N THR A 15 3.74 4.98 -18.29
CA THR A 15 4.26 3.96 -19.18
C THR A 15 3.78 2.57 -18.76
N LEU A 16 2.65 2.17 -19.34
CA LEU A 16 2.35 0.84 -19.92
C LEU A 16 2.49 -0.46 -19.09
N GLU A 17 2.91 -0.43 -17.82
CA GLU A 17 3.02 -1.65 -16.97
C GLU A 17 2.27 -1.54 -15.63
N LEU A 18 1.39 -0.55 -15.49
CA LEU A 18 0.61 -0.29 -14.27
C LEU A 18 -0.56 -1.27 -14.06
N GLU A 19 -0.75 -2.28 -14.92
CA GLU A 19 -1.98 -3.08 -14.97
C GLU A 19 -2.32 -3.87 -13.70
N ASN A 20 -1.42 -4.00 -12.72
CA ASN A 20 -1.71 -4.77 -11.49
C ASN A 20 -1.27 -4.14 -10.17
N ARG A 21 -0.98 -2.83 -10.13
CA ARG A 21 -0.56 -2.19 -8.87
C ARG A 21 -1.74 -1.91 -7.95
N THR A 22 -1.63 -2.36 -6.69
CA THR A 22 -2.63 -2.01 -5.67
C THR A 22 -2.26 -0.70 -4.99
N LEU A 23 -3.23 0.23 -4.95
CA LEU A 23 -3.15 1.47 -4.18
C LEU A 23 -3.94 1.34 -2.88
N PHE A 24 -3.27 1.55 -1.76
CA PHE A 24 -3.88 1.52 -0.42
C PHE A 24 -4.21 2.92 0.07
N SER A 25 -5.41 3.06 0.64
CA SER A 25 -5.83 4.30 1.31
C SER A 25 -5.16 4.45 2.65
N PHE A 26 -4.90 5.70 3.02
CA PHE A 26 -4.52 6.03 4.40
C PHE A 26 -5.58 5.47 5.38
N PRO A 27 -5.14 4.89 6.51
CA PRO A 27 -6.04 4.40 7.54
C PRO A 27 -6.95 5.52 8.06
N LYS A 28 -8.21 5.18 8.36
CA LYS A 28 -9.14 6.08 9.07
C LYS A 28 -8.90 6.11 10.57
N ASP A 29 -8.37 5.01 11.11
CA ASP A 29 -7.97 4.92 12.51
C ASP A 29 -6.80 5.85 12.79
N GLU A 30 -6.92 6.67 13.84
CA GLU A 30 -5.96 7.74 14.14
C GLU A 30 -4.58 7.20 14.51
N ASN A 31 -4.52 6.10 15.27
CA ASN A 31 -3.26 5.50 15.69
C ASN A 31 -2.50 4.93 14.48
N ARG A 32 -3.20 4.24 13.59
CA ARG A 32 -2.61 3.73 12.34
C ARG A 32 -2.23 4.87 11.38
N LEU A 33 -3.04 5.92 11.29
CA LEU A 33 -2.72 7.10 10.49
C LEU A 33 -1.45 7.78 11.02
N LEU A 34 -1.30 7.91 12.33
CA LEU A 34 -0.11 8.45 12.96
C LEU A 34 1.12 7.57 12.69
N ALA A 35 0.98 6.24 12.74
CA ALA A 35 2.06 5.32 12.39
C ALA A 35 2.50 5.46 10.93
N TRP A 36 1.55 5.63 10.00
CA TRP A 36 1.86 5.91 8.60
C TRP A 36 2.57 7.25 8.42
N LYS A 37 2.10 8.31 9.10
CA LYS A 37 2.73 9.63 9.06
C LYS A 37 4.19 9.59 9.53
N LYS A 38 4.48 8.80 10.57
CA LYS A 38 5.85 8.61 11.08
C LYS A 38 6.76 7.86 10.10
N ALA A 39 6.20 6.99 9.27
CA ALA A 39 6.96 6.22 8.30
C ALA A 39 7.20 6.96 6.98
N LEU A 40 6.38 7.97 6.67
CA LEU A 40 6.45 8.75 5.44
C LEU A 40 7.31 10.02 5.63
N PRO A 41 7.81 10.62 4.54
CA PRO A 41 8.54 11.88 4.62
C PRO A 41 7.72 12.97 5.34
N PRO A 42 8.36 13.75 6.24
CA PRO A 42 7.70 14.87 6.89
C PRO A 42 7.27 15.91 5.83
N ASP A 43 6.21 16.67 6.14
CA ASP A 43 5.72 17.84 5.39
C ASP A 43 4.75 17.61 4.21
N ALA A 44 4.36 16.36 3.91
CA ALA A 44 3.36 16.11 2.87
C ALA A 44 1.91 16.20 3.39
N VAL A 45 1.07 17.00 2.70
CA VAL A 45 -0.36 17.16 3.04
C VAL A 45 -1.16 15.93 2.61
N ILE A 46 -1.54 15.10 3.58
CA ILE A 46 -2.37 13.91 3.34
C ILE A 46 -3.82 14.34 3.11
N THR A 47 -4.37 13.95 1.96
CA THR A 47 -5.78 14.15 1.57
C THR A 47 -6.53 12.82 1.53
N LYS A 48 -7.87 12.86 1.45
CA LYS A 48 -8.70 11.64 1.31
C LYS A 48 -8.40 10.83 0.04
N SER A 49 -7.94 11.51 -1.01
CA SER A 49 -7.53 10.88 -2.28
C SER A 49 -6.09 10.38 -2.26
N SER A 50 -5.31 10.68 -1.22
CA SER A 50 -3.94 10.17 -1.07
C SER A 50 -3.96 8.65 -0.94
N LYS A 51 -3.01 8.00 -1.61
CA LYS A 51 -2.85 6.54 -1.67
C LYS A 51 -1.37 6.18 -1.69
N VAL A 52 -1.01 5.03 -1.13
CA VAL A 52 0.35 4.47 -1.20
C VAL A 52 0.29 3.14 -1.96
N CYS A 53 1.15 2.93 -2.95
CA CYS A 53 1.16 1.67 -3.72
C CYS A 53 1.81 0.53 -2.93
N ASP A 54 1.51 -0.70 -3.35
CA ASP A 54 2.00 -1.93 -2.71
C ASP A 54 3.52 -2.05 -2.62
N LEU A 55 4.28 -1.42 -3.53
CA LEU A 55 5.74 -1.38 -3.48
C LEU A 55 6.34 -0.82 -2.19
N HIS A 56 5.57 -0.01 -1.46
CA HIS A 56 6.05 0.60 -0.23
C HIS A 56 5.81 -0.28 1.00
N PHE A 57 5.19 -1.44 0.85
CA PHE A 57 4.97 -2.39 1.93
C PHE A 57 5.79 -3.65 1.67
N GLU A 58 6.15 -4.38 2.73
CA GLU A 58 6.62 -5.75 2.56
C GLU A 58 5.50 -6.63 1.99
N ASP A 59 5.86 -7.61 1.15
CA ASP A 59 4.87 -8.50 0.53
C ASP A 59 4.08 -9.29 1.59
N ASP A 60 4.71 -9.64 2.70
CA ASP A 60 4.06 -10.33 3.81
C ASP A 60 3.10 -9.43 4.59
N ALA A 61 3.18 -8.11 4.46
CA ALA A 61 2.24 -7.16 5.04
C ALA A 61 0.93 -7.08 4.24
N ILE A 62 0.88 -7.69 3.05
CA ILE A 62 -0.27 -7.66 2.14
C ILE A 62 -0.94 -9.03 2.08
N VAL A 63 -2.23 -9.07 2.41
CA VAL A 63 -3.07 -10.27 2.25
C VAL A 63 -3.63 -10.29 0.84
N ARG A 64 -3.19 -11.25 0.02
CA ARG A 64 -3.64 -11.44 -1.37
C ARG A 64 -4.51 -12.68 -1.56
N SER A 65 -4.53 -13.58 -0.59
CA SER A 65 -5.41 -14.74 -0.57
C SER A 65 -5.92 -15.00 0.84
N ARG A 66 -6.99 -15.78 0.94
CA ARG A 66 -7.49 -16.34 2.20
C ARG A 66 -7.91 -17.79 1.97
N VAL A 67 -7.86 -18.60 3.03
CA VAL A 67 -8.48 -19.92 2.99
C VAL A 67 -9.99 -19.76 3.12
N SER A 68 -10.75 -20.34 2.21
CA SER A 68 -12.20 -20.46 2.27
C SER A 68 -12.60 -21.92 2.06
N ILE A 69 -13.74 -22.32 2.59
CA ILE A 69 -14.29 -23.65 2.31
C ILE A 69 -15.04 -23.57 0.99
N VAL A 70 -14.56 -24.30 -0.02
CA VAL A 70 -15.19 -24.46 -1.33
C VAL A 70 -15.44 -25.96 -1.51
N ASP A 71 -16.68 -26.34 -1.77
CA ASP A 71 -17.10 -27.75 -1.89
C ASP A 71 -16.64 -28.64 -0.72
N GLY A 72 -16.75 -28.10 0.51
CA GLY A 72 -16.36 -28.81 1.73
C GLY A 72 -14.85 -28.93 1.95
N LYS A 73 -14.01 -28.33 1.09
CA LYS A 73 -12.55 -28.40 1.19
C LYS A 73 -11.91 -27.02 1.44
N PRO A 74 -10.91 -26.91 2.33
CA PRO A 74 -10.15 -25.69 2.51
C PRO A 74 -9.35 -25.38 1.23
N THR A 75 -9.70 -24.27 0.57
CA THR A 75 -9.12 -23.82 -0.69
C THR A 75 -8.60 -22.39 -0.54
N SER A 76 -7.39 -22.14 -1.04
CA SER A 76 -6.84 -20.79 -1.10
C SER A 76 -7.52 -20.02 -2.25
N VAL A 77 -8.22 -18.95 -1.91
CA VAL A 77 -8.87 -18.07 -2.89
C VAL A 77 -8.20 -16.70 -2.91
N VAL A 78 -7.95 -16.17 -4.11
CA VAL A 78 -7.40 -14.83 -4.30
C VAL A 78 -8.45 -13.81 -3.86
N VAL A 79 -8.01 -12.78 -3.13
CA VAL A 79 -8.85 -11.68 -2.67
C VAL A 79 -8.31 -10.35 -3.16
N ARG A 80 -9.15 -9.31 -3.13
CA ARG A 80 -8.67 -7.94 -3.28
C ARG A 80 -7.59 -7.70 -2.22
N PRO A 81 -6.39 -7.23 -2.60
CA PRO A 81 -5.32 -7.08 -1.64
C PRO A 81 -5.69 -6.10 -0.53
N VAL A 82 -5.39 -6.47 0.71
CA VAL A 82 -5.60 -5.65 1.90
C VAL A 82 -4.35 -5.68 2.77
N LEU A 83 -4.10 -4.60 3.49
CA LEU A 83 -2.99 -4.54 4.44
C LEU A 83 -3.35 -5.25 5.75
N LYS A 84 -2.41 -6.03 6.26
CA LYS A 84 -2.51 -6.60 7.61
C LYS A 84 -2.69 -5.48 8.65
N PRO A 85 -3.35 -5.77 9.80
CA PRO A 85 -3.39 -4.83 10.92
C PRO A 85 -1.98 -4.38 11.30
N GLY A 86 -1.80 -3.08 11.55
CA GLY A 86 -0.50 -2.50 11.93
C GLY A 86 0.51 -2.32 10.79
N ALA A 87 0.25 -2.82 9.58
CA ALA A 87 1.14 -2.59 8.45
C ALA A 87 1.32 -1.09 8.16
N VAL A 88 2.58 -0.68 8.01
CA VAL A 88 3.03 0.66 7.64
C VAL A 88 3.89 0.56 6.38
N PRO A 89 4.00 1.62 5.56
CA PRO A 89 4.97 1.62 4.47
C PRO A 89 6.39 1.60 5.04
N THR A 90 7.23 0.69 4.56
CA THR A 90 8.62 0.49 5.01
C THR A 90 9.64 0.62 3.88
N ARG A 91 9.21 0.44 2.63
CA ARG A 91 10.11 0.39 1.48
C ARG A 91 10.07 1.72 0.74
N PHE A 92 11.13 2.51 0.88
CA PHE A 92 11.32 3.74 0.14
C PHE A 92 12.49 3.54 -0.81
N GLN A 93 12.27 3.73 -2.12
CA GLN A 93 13.39 3.85 -3.04
C GLN A 93 14.22 5.04 -2.54
N SER A 94 15.51 4.82 -2.27
CA SER A 94 16.37 5.85 -1.69
C SER A 94 16.41 7.06 -2.62
N ILE A 95 15.64 8.08 -2.30
CA ILE A 95 15.96 9.43 -2.75
C ILE A 95 17.01 9.89 -1.76
N VAL A 96 18.25 9.98 -2.21
CA VAL A 96 19.31 10.64 -1.46
C VAL A 96 18.84 12.08 -1.32
N TYR A 97 18.34 12.45 -0.14
CA TYR A 97 18.14 13.86 0.21
C TYR A 97 19.56 14.42 0.40
N LEU A 98 20.12 14.99 -0.67
CA LEU A 98 21.29 15.86 -0.63
C LEU A 98 20.86 17.27 -0.20
#